data_AF-K3WCG6-F1
#
_entry.id   AF-K3WCG6-F1
#
_cell.length_a   1.000
_cell.length_b   1.000
_cell.length_c   1.000
_cell.angle_alpha   90.00
_cell.angle_beta   90.00
_cell.angle_gamma   90.00
#
_symmetry.space_group_name_H-M   'P 1'
#
loop_
_entity.id
_entity.type
_entity.pdbx_description
1 polymer ?
#
loop_
_entity_poly.entity_id
_entity_poly.type
_entity_poly.pdbx_seq_one_letter_code
_entity_poly.pdbx_strand_id
1 'polypeptide(L)'
;MALWEYSRVVLRQYCGVFLCLLALLPHTQSCLIAGSNTGTCTDPVDFDLLIPFCKTVVPYTACLPKYQSLWYNHSALSKDKFIEQMFTKISMQRKMYETNTTFLDKNTDEWGGKKEIVPRFVDNPDCENAYRSYFCWMNFPRCDAEGRSLLLCRSVCENYMKACQLSKDLWRCGDPKYVNGREAETSVTWINNALVYYRAPFPGSPFKDNAVDSDTGKPLIVCTPSLENESASIAPPTFLVTSFMILLLIVLA
;
A
#
# COMPACT_ATOMS: atom_id res chain seq x y z
N MET A 1 65.95 13.98 -8.50
CA MET A 1 64.83 13.97 -9.46
C MET A 1 64.04 12.65 -9.49
N ALA A 2 64.59 11.51 -9.08
CA ALA A 2 63.89 10.20 -9.12
C ALA A 2 62.86 9.95 -7.99
N LEU A 3 62.92 10.68 -6.86
CA LEU A 3 61.99 10.49 -5.73
C LEU A 3 60.60 11.10 -5.95
N TRP A 4 60.42 11.97 -6.96
CA TRP A 4 59.16 12.69 -7.20
C TRP A 4 58.22 11.97 -8.19
N GLU A 5 58.77 11.10 -9.05
CA GLU A 5 57.98 10.26 -9.96
C GLU A 5 57.38 9.03 -9.26
N TYR A 6 58.09 8.47 -8.27
CA TYR A 6 57.62 7.30 -7.52
C TYR A 6 56.34 7.61 -6.73
N SER A 7 56.23 8.82 -6.15
CA SER A 7 55.04 9.23 -5.40
C SER A 7 53.78 9.39 -6.26
N ARG A 8 53.90 9.72 -7.56
CA ARG A 8 52.73 9.88 -8.46
C ARG A 8 52.14 8.54 -8.92
N VAL A 9 52.99 7.54 -9.12
CA VAL A 9 52.55 6.19 -9.52
C VAL A 9 51.80 5.52 -8.37
N VAL A 10 52.34 5.64 -7.16
CA VAL A 10 51.74 5.07 -5.95
C VAL A 10 50.39 5.74 -5.62
N LEU A 11 50.27 7.07 -5.75
CA LEU A 11 48.99 7.77 -5.52
C LEU A 11 47.91 7.39 -6.55
N ARG A 12 48.27 7.19 -7.84
CA ARG A 12 47.33 6.72 -8.87
C ARG A 12 46.85 5.30 -8.63
N GLN A 13 47.74 4.43 -8.14
CA GLN A 13 47.42 3.03 -7.90
C GLN A 13 46.50 2.84 -6.69
N TYR A 14 46.65 3.65 -5.64
CA TYR A 14 45.72 3.64 -4.51
C TYR A 14 44.38 4.33 -4.83
N CYS A 15 44.36 5.36 -5.68
CA CYS A 15 43.12 6.06 -6.07
C CYS A 15 42.18 5.17 -6.92
N GLY A 16 42.74 4.34 -7.81
CA GLY A 16 41.95 3.39 -8.62
C GLY A 16 41.35 2.24 -7.81
N VAL A 17 42.08 1.73 -6.82
CA VAL A 17 41.60 0.65 -5.93
C VAL A 17 40.52 1.18 -4.98
N PHE A 18 40.62 2.43 -4.50
CA PHE A 18 39.60 3.05 -3.66
C PHE A 18 38.29 3.33 -4.41
N LEU A 19 38.36 3.73 -5.70
CA LEU A 19 37.18 3.89 -6.55
C LEU A 19 36.47 2.55 -6.83
N CYS A 20 37.23 1.46 -7.03
CA CYS A 20 36.66 0.12 -7.22
C CYS A 20 36.00 -0.45 -5.96
N LEU A 21 36.54 -0.14 -4.77
CA LEU A 21 35.97 -0.57 -3.48
C LEU A 21 34.65 0.14 -3.13
N LEU A 22 34.45 1.39 -3.58
CA LEU A 22 33.19 2.12 -3.39
C LEU A 22 32.07 1.60 -4.31
N ALA A 23 32.40 1.04 -5.47
CA ALA A 23 31.42 0.47 -6.41
C ALA A 23 30.86 -0.91 -5.97
N LEU A 24 31.45 -1.53 -4.95
CA LEU A 24 31.00 -2.79 -4.37
C LEU A 24 30.25 -2.62 -3.05
N LEU A 25 29.92 -1.39 -2.65
CA LEU A 25 29.01 -1.18 -1.53
C LEU A 25 27.66 -1.80 -1.91
N PRO A 26 27.22 -2.87 -1.22
CA PRO A 26 25.88 -3.40 -1.46
C PRO A 26 24.92 -2.24 -1.22
N HIS A 27 24.14 -1.90 -2.25
CA HIS A 27 22.97 -1.04 -2.04
C HIS A 27 22.13 -1.75 -1.00
N THR A 28 22.22 -1.29 0.25
CA THR A 28 21.38 -1.77 1.32
C THR A 28 19.97 -1.31 0.96
N GLN A 29 19.21 -2.16 0.28
CA GLN A 29 17.81 -1.95 -0.05
C GLN A 29 16.96 -2.09 1.22
N SER A 30 17.25 -1.24 2.20
CA SER A 30 16.50 -1.17 3.43
C SER A 30 15.30 -0.26 3.24
N CYS A 31 14.11 -0.78 3.46
CA CYS A 31 12.92 0.06 3.42
C CYS A 31 12.82 0.92 4.67
N LEU A 32 12.64 2.23 4.42
CA LEU A 32 12.61 3.26 5.44
C LEU A 32 11.18 3.68 5.73
N ILE A 33 10.65 3.34 6.90
CA ILE A 33 9.39 3.92 7.37
C ILE A 33 9.73 5.15 8.21
N ALA A 34 9.26 6.33 7.80
CA ALA A 34 9.53 7.60 8.46
C ALA A 34 11.05 7.86 8.69
N GLY A 35 11.88 7.49 7.71
CA GLY A 35 13.34 7.66 7.79
C GLY A 35 14.06 6.63 8.66
N SER A 36 13.34 5.73 9.34
CA SER A 36 13.93 4.64 10.13
C SER A 36 14.01 3.37 9.30
N ASN A 37 15.14 2.65 9.38
CA ASN A 37 15.27 1.34 8.76
C ASN A 37 14.33 0.34 9.45
N THR A 38 13.37 -0.18 8.68
CA THR A 38 12.33 -1.08 9.19
C THR A 38 12.30 -2.44 8.52
N GLY A 39 13.11 -2.66 7.49
CA GLY A 39 13.01 -3.88 6.71
C GLY A 39 13.84 -3.87 5.43
N THR A 40 13.56 -4.84 4.57
CA THR A 40 14.20 -5.01 3.26
C THR A 40 13.11 -5.01 2.18
N CYS A 41 13.37 -4.37 1.05
CA CYS A 41 12.52 -4.51 -0.12
C CYS A 41 12.71 -5.90 -0.73
N THR A 42 11.62 -6.64 -0.87
CA THR A 42 11.63 -8.03 -1.34
C THR A 42 10.63 -8.17 -2.47
N ASP A 43 10.99 -8.90 -3.52
CA ASP A 43 10.12 -9.12 -4.68
C ASP A 43 9.09 -10.22 -4.40
N PRO A 44 7.93 -10.21 -5.09
CA PRO A 44 6.86 -11.20 -4.86
C PRO A 44 7.31 -12.65 -4.90
N VAL A 45 8.20 -12.97 -5.83
CA VAL A 45 8.78 -14.32 -6.00
C VAL A 45 9.50 -14.81 -4.74
N ASP A 46 10.10 -13.90 -3.97
CA ASP A 46 10.91 -14.21 -2.80
C ASP A 46 10.12 -14.23 -1.49
N PHE A 47 8.88 -13.71 -1.49
CA PHE A 47 8.06 -13.62 -0.28
C PHE A 47 6.75 -14.41 -0.30
N ASP A 48 6.48 -15.16 -1.37
CA ASP A 48 5.23 -15.93 -1.52
C ASP A 48 4.92 -16.87 -0.35
N LEU A 49 5.96 -17.43 0.28
CA LEU A 49 5.85 -18.28 1.48
C LEU A 49 5.89 -17.49 2.79
N LEU A 50 6.33 -16.23 2.73
CA LEU A 50 6.52 -15.37 3.89
C LEU A 50 5.28 -14.54 4.23
N ILE A 51 4.39 -14.27 3.27
CA ILE A 51 3.14 -13.52 3.49
C ILE A 51 1.90 -14.21 2.91
N PRO A 52 1.61 -15.48 3.30
CA PRO A 52 0.53 -16.27 2.70
C PRO A 52 -0.86 -15.61 2.74
N PHE A 53 -1.17 -14.78 3.74
CA PHE A 53 -2.42 -14.04 3.82
C PHE A 53 -2.42 -12.79 2.91
N CYS A 54 -1.37 -11.97 2.92
CA CYS A 54 -1.36 -10.74 2.12
C CYS A 54 -0.92 -10.91 0.66
N LYS A 55 -0.30 -12.03 0.28
CA LYS A 55 0.25 -12.22 -1.09
C LYS A 55 -0.77 -11.98 -2.21
N THR A 56 -2.04 -12.32 -1.98
CA THR A 56 -3.09 -12.19 -3.02
C THR A 56 -3.39 -10.74 -3.37
N VAL A 57 -3.02 -9.79 -2.52
CA VAL A 57 -3.25 -8.35 -2.73
C VAL A 57 -1.96 -7.56 -2.87
N VAL A 58 -0.78 -8.15 -2.65
CA VAL A 58 0.53 -7.49 -2.73
C VAL A 58 1.30 -7.99 -3.97
N PRO A 59 1.00 -7.48 -5.18
CA PRO A 59 1.63 -7.93 -6.43
C PRO A 59 2.96 -7.22 -6.75
N TYR A 60 3.53 -6.49 -5.80
CA TYR A 60 4.66 -5.57 -6.02
C TYR A 60 5.79 -5.85 -5.03
N THR A 61 6.98 -5.33 -5.33
CA THR A 61 8.12 -5.31 -4.40
C THR A 61 7.74 -4.60 -3.10
N ALA A 62 7.72 -5.32 -2.00
CA ALA A 62 7.17 -4.86 -0.73
C ALA A 62 8.26 -4.76 0.35
N CYS A 63 8.06 -3.81 1.26
CA CYS A 63 8.88 -3.66 2.45
C CYS A 63 8.53 -4.72 3.49
N LEU A 64 9.43 -5.69 3.69
CA LEU A 64 9.27 -6.76 4.67
C LEU A 64 10.17 -6.54 5.89
N PRO A 65 9.69 -6.84 7.11
CA PRO A 65 10.50 -6.69 8.30
C PRO A 65 11.72 -7.61 8.25
N LYS A 66 12.88 -7.04 8.59
CA LYS A 66 14.14 -7.77 8.71
C LYS A 66 14.24 -8.39 10.10
N TYR A 67 14.83 -9.58 10.18
CA TYR A 67 15.19 -10.17 11.46
C TYR A 67 16.10 -9.21 12.25
N GLN A 68 15.75 -9.01 13.52
CA GLN A 68 16.48 -8.15 14.45
C GLN A 68 16.57 -8.83 15.82
N SER A 69 17.72 -8.67 16.47
CA SER A 69 17.99 -9.30 17.77
C SER A 69 17.08 -8.80 18.89
N LEU A 70 16.68 -7.53 18.83
CA LEU A 70 15.83 -6.91 19.86
C LEU A 70 14.37 -7.42 19.80
N TRP A 71 13.90 -7.79 18.61
CA TRP A 71 12.54 -8.31 18.39
C TRP A 71 12.58 -9.56 17.51
N TYR A 72 12.98 -10.69 18.11
CA TYR A 72 13.17 -11.98 17.43
C TYR A 72 11.90 -12.51 16.73
N ASN A 73 10.72 -12.12 17.24
CA ASN A 73 9.41 -12.45 16.66
C ASN A 73 8.95 -11.44 15.60
N HIS A 74 9.80 -10.52 15.15
CA HIS A 74 9.45 -9.54 14.12
C HIS A 74 9.97 -10.01 12.75
N SER A 75 9.22 -10.93 12.15
CA SER A 75 9.48 -11.50 10.81
C SER A 75 8.30 -11.25 9.87
N ALA A 76 8.51 -11.41 8.55
CA ALA A 76 7.45 -11.24 7.57
C ALA A 76 6.26 -12.18 7.86
N LEU A 77 6.56 -13.45 8.15
CA LEU A 77 5.55 -14.47 8.46
C LEU A 77 4.76 -14.18 9.74
N SER A 78 5.45 -13.76 10.81
CA SER A 78 4.77 -13.42 12.08
C SER A 78 3.92 -12.17 11.94
N LYS A 79 4.37 -11.17 11.16
CA LYS A 79 3.60 -9.97 10.84
C LYS A 79 2.36 -10.32 10.00
N ASP A 80 2.50 -11.13 8.96
CA ASP A 80 1.39 -11.59 8.12
C ASP A 80 0.36 -12.38 8.93
N LYS A 81 0.80 -13.28 9.82
CA LYS A 81 -0.07 -14.00 10.74
C LYS A 81 -0.80 -13.06 11.71
N PHE A 82 -0.13 -12.05 12.24
CA PHE A 82 -0.78 -11.02 13.06
C PHE A 82 -1.85 -10.26 12.27
N ILE A 83 -1.56 -9.92 11.02
CA ILE A 83 -2.49 -9.23 10.13
C ILE A 83 -3.72 -10.11 9.87
N GLU A 84 -3.53 -11.39 9.54
CA GLU A 84 -4.61 -12.36 9.34
C GLU A 84 -5.49 -12.49 10.60
N GLN A 85 -4.87 -12.64 11.77
CA GLN A 85 -5.58 -12.76 13.03
C GLN A 85 -6.38 -11.50 13.36
N MET A 86 -5.78 -10.32 13.14
CA MET A 86 -6.43 -9.05 13.42
C MET A 86 -7.56 -8.76 12.42
N PHE A 87 -7.34 -9.04 11.14
CA PHE A 87 -8.37 -8.96 10.10
C PHE A 87 -9.56 -9.85 10.48
N THR A 88 -9.29 -11.13 10.77
CA THR A 88 -10.32 -12.11 11.14
C THR A 88 -11.10 -11.64 12.37
N LYS A 89 -10.39 -11.22 13.42
CA LYS A 89 -11.00 -10.71 14.65
C LYS A 89 -11.91 -9.51 14.39
N ILE A 90 -11.42 -8.50 13.68
CA ILE A 90 -12.16 -7.26 13.42
C ILE A 90 -13.37 -7.53 12.50
N SER A 91 -13.17 -8.25 11.40
CA SER A 91 -14.23 -8.60 10.46
C SER A 91 -15.32 -9.43 11.14
N MET A 92 -14.95 -10.45 11.93
CA MET A 92 -15.91 -11.25 12.70
C MET A 92 -16.65 -10.42 13.75
N GLN A 93 -15.94 -9.56 14.48
CA GLN A 93 -16.56 -8.69 15.48
C GLN A 93 -17.58 -7.73 14.84
N ARG A 94 -17.28 -7.17 13.66
CA ARG A 94 -18.21 -6.32 12.91
C ARG A 94 -19.44 -7.10 12.45
N LYS A 95 -19.26 -8.28 11.83
CA LYS A 95 -20.37 -9.16 11.46
C LYS A 95 -21.24 -9.55 12.66
N MET A 96 -20.62 -9.85 13.80
CA MET A 96 -21.35 -10.13 15.04
C MET A 96 -22.20 -8.93 15.47
N TYR A 97 -21.67 -7.70 15.46
CA TYR A 97 -22.46 -6.53 15.81
C TYR A 97 -23.61 -6.25 14.83
N GLU A 98 -23.36 -6.44 13.53
CA GLU A 98 -24.36 -6.25 12.49
C GLU A 98 -25.49 -7.30 12.53
N THR A 99 -25.21 -8.51 13.03
CA THR A 99 -26.18 -9.62 13.13
C THR A 99 -26.77 -9.82 14.53
N ASN A 100 -26.30 -9.09 15.54
CA ASN A 100 -26.66 -9.35 16.91
C ASN A 100 -28.07 -8.84 17.23
N THR A 101 -28.97 -9.80 17.42
CA THR A 101 -30.38 -9.60 17.78
C THR A 101 -30.54 -8.80 19.06
N THR A 102 -29.61 -8.90 20.02
CA THR A 102 -29.66 -8.13 21.28
C THR A 102 -29.54 -6.62 21.06
N PHE A 103 -28.81 -6.15 20.02
CA PHE A 103 -28.76 -4.71 19.70
C PHE A 103 -30.08 -4.25 19.07
N LEU A 104 -30.69 -5.08 18.21
CA LEU A 104 -32.03 -4.84 17.67
C LEU A 104 -33.08 -4.74 18.79
N ASP A 105 -32.98 -5.62 19.79
CA ASP A 105 -33.89 -5.69 20.95
C ASP A 105 -33.74 -4.48 21.87
N LYS A 106 -32.52 -3.96 22.02
CA LYS A 106 -32.22 -2.78 22.86
C LYS A 106 -32.55 -1.44 22.20
N ASN A 107 -33.05 -1.46 20.96
CA ASN A 107 -33.37 -0.27 20.19
C ASN A 107 -32.15 0.65 19.93
N THR A 108 -30.94 0.09 20.02
CA THR A 108 -29.66 0.82 19.98
C THR A 108 -28.70 0.22 18.95
N ASP A 109 -28.08 1.05 18.12
CA ASP A 109 -26.95 0.65 17.26
C ASP A 109 -25.67 0.37 18.07
N GLU A 110 -24.55 0.05 17.39
CA GLU A 110 -23.26 -0.22 18.03
C GLU A 110 -22.63 0.98 18.78
N TRP A 111 -23.24 2.16 18.68
CA TRP A 111 -22.86 3.42 19.32
C TRP A 111 -23.93 3.94 20.31
N GLY A 112 -25.03 3.21 20.52
CA GLY A 112 -26.14 3.64 21.37
C GLY A 112 -27.15 4.57 20.70
N GLY A 113 -27.08 4.76 19.38
CA GLY A 113 -28.01 5.55 18.55
C GLY A 113 -29.28 4.78 18.15
N LYS A 114 -30.26 5.46 17.55
CA LYS A 114 -31.55 4.83 17.20
C LYS A 114 -31.42 3.83 16.03
N LYS A 115 -31.63 2.56 16.37
CA LYS A 115 -32.16 1.40 15.62
C LYS A 115 -31.74 1.02 14.20
N GLU A 116 -31.04 1.83 13.42
CA GLU A 116 -30.64 1.41 12.07
C GLU A 116 -29.24 0.80 12.06
N ILE A 117 -29.17 -0.52 12.28
CA ILE A 117 -27.94 -1.28 12.02
C ILE A 117 -27.76 -1.35 10.49
N VAL A 118 -26.75 -0.66 9.98
CA VAL A 118 -26.38 -0.73 8.56
C VAL A 118 -25.43 -1.91 8.37
N PRO A 119 -25.83 -3.00 7.68
CA PRO A 119 -24.93 -4.10 7.37
C PRO A 119 -23.85 -3.61 6.41
N ARG A 120 -22.57 -3.80 6.78
CA ARG A 120 -21.41 -3.36 6.00
C ARG A 120 -20.49 -4.51 5.67
N PHE A 121 -20.32 -5.45 6.60
CA PHE A 121 -19.48 -6.63 6.48
C PHE A 121 -20.32 -7.91 6.26
N VAL A 122 -21.58 -7.93 6.70
CA VAL A 122 -22.49 -9.05 6.43
C VAL A 122 -22.84 -9.07 4.94
N ASP A 123 -22.62 -10.22 4.28
CA ASP A 123 -22.91 -10.46 2.86
C ASP A 123 -22.31 -9.42 1.89
N ASN A 124 -21.24 -8.73 2.30
CA ASN A 124 -20.55 -7.73 1.48
C ASN A 124 -19.06 -8.11 1.30
N PRO A 125 -18.77 -9.02 0.35
CA PRO A 125 -17.40 -9.43 0.08
C PRO A 125 -16.52 -8.27 -0.41
N ASP A 126 -17.09 -7.24 -1.03
CA ASP A 126 -16.34 -6.08 -1.51
C ASP A 126 -15.76 -5.27 -0.35
N CYS A 127 -16.52 -5.07 0.74
CA CYS A 127 -16.02 -4.42 1.95
C CYS A 127 -14.90 -5.24 2.61
N GLU A 128 -15.07 -6.55 2.74
CA GLU A 128 -14.04 -7.43 3.31
C GLU A 128 -12.75 -7.43 2.47
N ASN A 129 -12.89 -7.52 1.14
CA ASN A 129 -11.75 -7.48 0.23
C ASN A 129 -11.06 -6.10 0.26
N ALA A 130 -11.82 -5.01 0.26
CA ALA A 130 -11.26 -3.67 0.35
C ALA A 130 -10.56 -3.44 1.70
N TYR A 131 -11.11 -3.97 2.80
CA TYR A 131 -10.47 -3.91 4.11
C TYR A 131 -9.18 -4.73 4.15
N ARG A 132 -9.18 -5.94 3.58
CA ARG A 132 -7.99 -6.79 3.45
C ARG A 132 -6.90 -6.08 2.66
N SER A 133 -7.24 -5.54 1.49
CA SER A 133 -6.30 -4.77 0.67
C SER A 133 -5.73 -3.58 1.43
N TYR A 134 -6.59 -2.75 2.03
CA TYR A 134 -6.17 -1.61 2.84
C TYR A 134 -5.20 -2.02 3.96
N PHE A 135 -5.57 -3.06 4.72
CA PHE A 135 -4.81 -3.49 5.89
C PHE A 135 -3.47 -4.13 5.50
N CYS A 136 -3.44 -4.91 4.41
CA CYS A 136 -2.21 -5.48 3.86
C CYS A 136 -1.29 -4.40 3.29
N TRP A 137 -1.78 -3.48 2.46
CA TRP A 137 -0.96 -2.43 1.83
C TRP A 137 -0.36 -1.46 2.84
N MET A 138 -1.07 -1.15 3.91
CA MET A 138 -0.52 -0.34 5.01
C MET A 138 0.62 -1.06 5.75
N ASN A 139 0.56 -2.38 5.87
CA ASN A 139 1.55 -3.17 6.58
C ASN A 139 2.73 -3.62 5.70
N PHE A 140 2.50 -3.79 4.41
CA PHE A 140 3.49 -4.19 3.41
C PHE A 140 3.52 -3.12 2.30
N PRO A 141 4.05 -1.93 2.60
CA PRO A 141 4.09 -0.84 1.64
C PRO A 141 5.01 -1.19 0.47
N ARG A 142 4.67 -0.66 -0.71
CA ARG A 142 5.46 -0.79 -1.92
C ARG A 142 6.79 -0.07 -1.77
N CYS A 143 7.85 -0.65 -2.33
CA CYS A 143 9.13 0.02 -2.47
C CYS A 143 9.25 0.76 -3.81
N ASP A 144 9.89 1.92 -3.81
CA ASP A 144 10.37 2.57 -5.04
C ASP A 144 11.72 1.99 -5.51
N ALA A 145 12.22 2.49 -6.64
CA ALA A 145 13.48 2.04 -7.23
C ALA A 145 14.70 2.31 -6.31
N GLU A 146 14.59 3.27 -5.40
CA GLU A 146 15.62 3.56 -4.40
C GLU A 146 15.48 2.70 -3.13
N GLY A 147 14.52 1.77 -3.09
CA GLY A 147 14.26 0.90 -1.95
C GLY A 147 13.57 1.59 -0.78
N ARG A 148 12.95 2.75 -0.99
CA ARG A 148 12.18 3.46 0.05
C ARG A 148 10.74 2.99 0.03
N SER A 149 10.15 2.79 1.20
CA SER A 149 8.73 2.44 1.27
C SER A 149 7.86 3.67 0.98
N LEU A 150 6.76 3.43 0.27
CA LEU A 150 5.84 4.46 -0.17
C LEU A 150 4.63 4.56 0.77
N LEU A 151 4.18 5.79 0.99
CA LEU A 151 2.93 6.10 1.69
C LEU A 151 1.74 5.43 1.00
N LEU A 152 0.66 5.18 1.73
CA LEU A 152 -0.55 4.60 1.15
C LEU A 152 -1.25 5.60 0.22
N CYS A 153 -1.77 5.11 -0.91
CA CYS A 153 -2.53 5.96 -1.83
C CYS A 153 -3.87 6.36 -1.20
N ARG A 154 -4.29 7.62 -1.39
CA ARG A 154 -5.58 8.12 -0.90
C ARG A 154 -6.76 7.30 -1.42
N SER A 155 -6.67 6.87 -2.68
CA SER A 155 -7.67 6.03 -3.33
C SER A 155 -7.92 4.72 -2.59
N VAL A 156 -6.94 4.18 -1.87
CA VAL A 156 -7.12 2.96 -1.07
C VAL A 156 -8.08 3.22 0.09
N CYS A 157 -7.83 4.31 0.83
CA CYS A 157 -8.68 4.71 1.94
C CYS A 157 -10.10 5.00 1.43
N GLU A 158 -10.23 5.76 0.33
CA GLU A 158 -11.54 6.07 -0.25
C GLU A 158 -12.26 4.83 -0.78
N ASN A 159 -11.54 3.87 -1.37
CA ASN A 159 -12.10 2.61 -1.83
C ASN A 159 -12.62 1.77 -0.66
N TYR A 160 -11.85 1.66 0.43
CA TYR A 160 -12.30 0.98 1.65
C TYR A 160 -13.57 1.63 2.20
N MET A 161 -13.58 2.96 2.33
CA MET A 161 -14.75 3.69 2.84
C MET A 161 -15.98 3.51 1.95
N LYS A 162 -15.78 3.51 0.63
CA LYS A 162 -16.85 3.34 -0.36
C LYS A 162 -17.39 1.91 -0.38
N ALA A 163 -16.53 0.89 -0.41
CA ALA A 163 -16.92 -0.53 -0.45
C ALA A 163 -17.70 -0.93 0.81
N CYS A 164 -17.32 -0.37 1.96
CA CYS A 164 -18.02 -0.57 3.23
C CYS A 164 -19.18 0.42 3.47
N GLN A 165 -19.54 1.20 2.45
CA GLN A 165 -20.68 2.13 2.45
C GLN A 165 -20.66 3.11 3.63
N LEU A 166 -19.45 3.51 4.07
CA LEU A 166 -19.28 4.45 5.17
C LEU A 166 -19.76 5.83 4.72
N SER A 167 -20.53 6.49 5.59
CA SER A 167 -21.01 7.84 5.30
C SER A 167 -19.83 8.80 5.14
N LYS A 168 -19.95 9.79 4.24
CA LYS A 168 -18.84 10.67 3.85
C LYS A 168 -18.26 11.47 5.02
N ASP A 169 -19.06 11.78 6.03
CA ASP A 169 -18.63 12.44 7.27
C ASP A 169 -17.72 11.57 8.13
N LEU A 170 -17.70 10.24 7.91
CA LEU A 170 -16.78 9.29 8.53
C LEU A 170 -15.50 9.07 7.72
N TRP A 171 -15.42 9.60 6.49
CA TRP A 171 -14.24 9.39 5.67
C TRP A 171 -13.08 10.19 6.27
N ARG A 172 -12.00 9.46 6.58
CA ARG A 172 -10.76 10.02 7.14
C ARG A 172 -9.59 9.83 6.19
N CYS A 173 -9.84 10.11 4.92
CA CYS A 173 -8.89 9.99 3.82
C CYS A 173 -8.37 11.36 3.35
N GLY A 174 -8.64 12.43 4.11
CA GLY A 174 -8.37 13.82 3.73
C GLY A 174 -6.95 14.30 4.10
N ASP A 175 -6.85 15.58 4.43
CA ASP A 175 -5.56 16.23 4.68
C ASP A 175 -5.13 16.03 6.14
N PRO A 176 -3.88 15.62 6.41
CA PRO A 176 -3.33 15.53 7.77
C PRO A 176 -3.50 16.80 8.60
N LYS A 177 -3.51 17.99 7.99
CA LYS A 177 -3.74 19.26 8.70
C LYS A 177 -5.12 19.35 9.36
N TYR A 178 -6.07 18.54 8.89
CA TYR A 178 -7.42 18.40 9.44
C TYR A 178 -7.63 17.02 10.08
N VAL A 179 -6.55 16.36 10.54
CA VAL A 179 -6.61 14.99 11.08
C VAL A 179 -7.31 14.03 10.10
N ASN A 180 -7.01 14.22 8.81
CA ASN A 180 -7.59 13.52 7.66
C ASN A 180 -9.07 13.78 7.39
N GLY A 181 -9.64 14.85 7.94
CA GLY A 181 -10.87 15.45 7.44
C GLY A 181 -10.67 16.11 6.06
N ARG A 182 -11.76 16.33 5.32
CA ARG A 182 -11.75 17.15 4.10
C ARG A 182 -11.71 18.64 4.41
N GLU A 183 -12.22 19.01 5.57
CA GLU A 183 -12.27 20.36 6.11
C GLU A 183 -11.95 20.32 7.60
N ALA A 184 -11.63 21.49 8.17
CA ALA A 184 -11.44 21.62 9.60
C ALA A 184 -12.76 21.28 10.30
N GLU A 185 -12.75 20.23 11.11
CA GLU A 185 -13.89 19.94 11.98
C GLU A 185 -14.07 21.10 12.95
N THR A 186 -15.30 21.54 13.21
CA THR A 186 -15.60 22.47 14.28
C THR A 186 -15.82 21.69 15.58
N SER A 187 -14.94 21.86 16.57
CA SER A 187 -15.17 21.26 17.89
C SER A 187 -16.40 21.91 18.52
N VAL A 188 -17.29 21.05 19.02
CA VAL A 188 -18.47 21.44 19.79
C VAL A 188 -18.26 21.17 21.28
N THR A 189 -17.12 20.57 21.66
CA THR A 189 -16.86 20.09 23.01
C THR A 189 -15.86 21.01 23.71
N TRP A 190 -16.36 21.71 24.73
CA TRP A 190 -15.60 22.61 25.58
C TRP A 190 -15.11 21.87 26.82
N ILE A 191 -13.80 21.69 26.96
CA ILE A 191 -13.18 21.13 28.18
C ILE A 191 -12.09 22.12 28.62
N ASN A 192 -12.15 22.57 29.88
CA ASN A 192 -11.17 23.49 30.46
C ASN A 192 -10.91 24.76 29.61
N ASN A 193 -11.97 25.39 29.10
CA ASN A 193 -11.90 26.56 28.22
C ASN A 193 -11.12 26.36 26.90
N ALA A 194 -10.90 25.11 26.50
CA ALA A 194 -10.33 24.74 25.22
C ALA A 194 -11.32 23.90 24.42
N LEU A 195 -11.35 24.16 23.11
CA LEU A 195 -11.98 23.27 22.15
C LEU A 195 -11.11 22.02 22.05
N VAL A 196 -11.62 20.89 22.55
CA VAL A 196 -10.88 19.63 22.54
C VAL A 196 -11.32 18.79 21.36
N TYR A 197 -10.34 18.34 20.57
CA TYR A 197 -10.49 17.35 19.52
C TYR A 197 -9.84 16.05 19.99
N TYR A 198 -10.64 15.01 20.28
CA TYR A 198 -10.13 13.67 20.61
C TYR A 198 -9.99 12.81 19.36
N ARG A 199 -9.15 13.21 18.40
CA ARG A 199 -8.94 12.41 17.18
C ARG A 199 -7.45 12.22 16.88
N ALA A 200 -7.09 10.97 16.61
CA ALA A 200 -5.77 10.58 16.13
C ALA A 200 -5.78 10.47 14.59
N PRO A 201 -4.61 10.59 13.93
CA PRO A 201 -4.49 10.29 12.52
C PRO A 201 -5.07 8.91 12.19
N PHE A 202 -5.81 8.83 11.09
CA PHE A 202 -6.34 7.56 10.59
C PHE A 202 -5.17 6.62 10.20
N PRO A 203 -5.27 5.30 10.40
CA PRO A 203 -4.19 4.39 10.04
C PRO A 203 -3.75 4.57 8.58
N GLY A 204 -2.45 4.45 8.30
CA GLY A 204 -1.90 4.66 6.95
C GLY A 204 -1.78 6.13 6.52
N SER A 205 -2.26 7.07 7.33
CA SER A 205 -2.00 8.50 7.16
C SER A 205 -0.52 8.83 7.40
N PRO A 206 0.07 9.79 6.65
CA PRO A 206 -0.55 10.59 5.60
C PRO A 206 -0.76 9.82 4.30
N PHE A 207 -1.85 10.12 3.60
CA PHE A 207 -2.14 9.56 2.27
C PHE A 207 -1.55 10.42 1.17
N LYS A 208 -1.14 9.79 0.08
CA LYS A 208 -0.65 10.45 -1.13
C LYS A 208 -1.56 10.15 -2.31
N ASP A 209 -1.73 11.12 -3.20
CA ASP A 209 -2.57 10.94 -4.39
C ASP A 209 -1.84 10.12 -5.46
N ASN A 210 -2.59 9.33 -6.22
CA ASN A 210 -2.04 8.64 -7.39
C ASN A 210 -1.62 9.68 -8.44
N ALA A 211 -0.56 9.36 -9.17
CA ALA A 211 -0.15 10.13 -10.33
C ALA A 211 -0.09 9.20 -11.55
N VAL A 212 -0.30 9.78 -12.73
CA VAL A 212 -0.20 9.10 -14.01
C VAL A 212 0.81 9.85 -14.87
N ASP A 213 1.53 9.10 -15.69
CA ASP A 213 2.43 9.62 -16.71
C ASP A 213 1.59 10.27 -17.82
N SER A 214 1.93 11.51 -18.20
CA SER A 214 1.14 12.30 -19.15
C SER A 214 1.15 11.72 -20.57
N ASP A 215 2.21 11.02 -20.93
CA ASP A 215 2.48 10.63 -22.31
C ASP A 215 1.98 9.21 -22.57
N THR A 216 2.14 8.32 -21.57
CA THR A 216 1.76 6.92 -21.65
C THR A 216 0.43 6.61 -20.96
N GLY A 217 -0.08 7.52 -20.12
CA GLY A 217 -1.27 7.29 -19.29
C GLY A 217 -1.08 6.22 -18.21
N LYS A 218 0.13 5.69 -18.04
CA LYS A 218 0.43 4.65 -17.06
C LYS A 218 0.57 5.24 -15.66
N PRO A 219 0.14 4.54 -14.61
CA PRO A 219 0.27 5.04 -13.25
C PRO A 219 1.74 5.07 -12.80
N LEU A 220 2.12 6.19 -12.21
CA LEU A 220 3.44 6.40 -11.64
C LEU A 220 3.51 5.75 -10.26
N ILE A 221 4.68 5.20 -9.95
CA ILE A 221 4.99 4.58 -8.66
C ILE A 221 5.23 5.70 -7.62
N VAL A 222 4.15 6.24 -7.06
CA VAL A 222 4.23 7.38 -6.12
C VAL A 222 3.68 7.07 -4.73
N CYS A 223 2.84 6.05 -4.62
CA CYS A 223 2.20 5.61 -3.39
C CYS A 223 1.92 4.08 -3.45
N THR A 224 1.45 3.51 -2.35
CA THR A 224 1.10 2.09 -2.27
C THR A 224 -0.42 1.93 -2.48
N PRO A 225 -0.88 1.13 -3.45
CA PRO A 225 -0.10 0.30 -4.37
C PRO A 225 0.38 1.00 -5.66
N SER A 226 -0.20 2.13 -6.06
CA SER A 226 -0.04 2.70 -7.42
C SER A 226 -0.13 1.59 -8.49
N LEU A 227 -1.30 0.93 -8.56
CA LEU A 227 -1.50 -0.22 -9.46
C LEU A 227 -1.50 0.26 -10.91
N GLU A 228 -0.65 -0.36 -11.72
CA GLU A 228 -0.92 -0.49 -13.15
C GLU A 228 -2.22 -1.25 -13.28
N ASN A 229 -3.29 -0.57 -13.71
CA ASN A 229 -4.46 -1.28 -14.19
C ASN A 229 -4.01 -2.04 -15.44
N GLU A 230 -3.63 -3.30 -15.28
CA GLU A 230 -3.80 -4.29 -16.33
C GLU A 230 -5.31 -4.48 -16.54
N SER A 231 -5.98 -3.45 -17.04
CA SER A 231 -7.05 -3.72 -17.98
C SER A 231 -6.36 -4.49 -19.09
N ALA A 232 -6.58 -5.81 -19.13
CA ALA A 232 -6.55 -6.51 -20.40
C ALA A 232 -7.49 -5.73 -21.30
N SER A 233 -6.95 -4.78 -22.05
CA SER A 233 -7.59 -4.29 -23.26
C SER A 233 -7.76 -5.55 -24.06
N ILE A 234 -8.98 -6.10 -24.04
CA ILE A 234 -9.40 -7.13 -24.96
C ILE A 234 -9.24 -6.46 -26.33
N ALA A 235 -8.05 -6.61 -26.90
CA ALA A 235 -7.85 -6.33 -28.29
C ALA A 235 -8.86 -7.22 -29.00
N PRO A 236 -9.78 -6.67 -29.81
CA PRO A 236 -10.64 -7.52 -30.61
C PRO A 236 -9.73 -8.46 -31.41
N PRO A 237 -10.08 -9.74 -31.54
CA PRO A 237 -9.24 -10.68 -32.26
C PRO A 237 -9.17 -10.19 -33.71
N THR A 238 -8.02 -9.65 -34.11
CA THR A 238 -7.68 -9.45 -35.52
C THR A 238 -7.34 -10.80 -36.12
N PHE A 239 -8.32 -11.69 -36.17
CA PHE A 239 -8.31 -12.87 -37.02
C PHE A 239 -9.08 -12.51 -38.30
N LEU A 240 -8.44 -12.75 -39.44
CA LEU A 240 -9.05 -12.92 -40.77
C LEU A 240 -9.43 -11.68 -41.58
N VAL A 241 -8.48 -10.79 -41.92
CA VAL A 241 -8.65 -9.95 -43.14
C VAL A 241 -7.41 -9.93 -44.06
N THR A 242 -6.22 -10.33 -43.61
CA THR A 242 -5.02 -10.25 -44.47
C THR A 242 -4.87 -11.38 -45.50
N SER A 243 -5.67 -12.44 -45.47
CA SER A 243 -5.56 -13.55 -46.45
C SER A 243 -6.44 -13.41 -47.70
N PHE A 244 -7.38 -12.45 -47.78
CA PHE A 244 -8.22 -12.31 -48.97
C PHE A 244 -7.65 -11.36 -50.05
N MET A 245 -6.74 -10.46 -49.68
CA MET A 245 -6.14 -9.53 -50.67
C MET A 245 -4.95 -10.12 -51.43
N ILE A 246 -4.32 -11.18 -50.92
CA ILE A 246 -3.23 -11.86 -51.63
C ILE A 246 -3.78 -12.87 -52.65
N LEU A 247 -4.96 -13.46 -52.41
CA LEU A 247 -5.57 -14.39 -53.37
C LEU A 247 -6.19 -13.66 -54.58
N LEU A 248 -6.68 -12.42 -54.42
CA LEU A 248 -7.24 -11.65 -55.53
C LEU A 248 -6.16 -11.11 -56.49
N LEU A 249 -4.93 -10.90 -56.01
CA LEU A 249 -3.80 -10.46 -56.84
C LEU A 249 -3.14 -11.61 -57.62
N ILE A 250 -3.34 -12.86 -57.21
CA ILE A 250 -2.80 -14.04 -57.93
C ILE A 250 -3.78 -14.53 -59.01
N VAL A 251 -5.09 -14.26 -58.88
CA VAL A 251 -6.10 -14.64 -59.89
C VAL A 251 -6.24 -13.60 -61.01
N LEU A 252 -5.70 -12.39 -60.82
CA LEU A 252 -5.75 -11.30 -61.81
C LEU A 252 -4.38 -11.00 -62.48
N ALA A 253 -3.41 -11.90 -62.35
CA ALA A 253 -2.10 -11.82 -63.02
C ALA A 253 -1.94 -12.95 -64.06
#